data_AF-A0A5B2Z5Q3-F1
#
_entry.id   AF-A0A5B2Z5Q3-F1
#
_cell.length_a   1.000
_cell.length_b   1.000
_cell.length_c   1.000
_cell.angle_alpha   90.00
_cell.angle_beta   90.00
_cell.angle_gamma   90.00
#
_symmetry.space_group_name_H-M   'P 1'
#
loop_
_entity.id
_entity.type
_entity.pdbx_description
1 polymer ?
#
loop_
_entity_poly.entity_id
_entity_poly.type
_entity_poly.pdbx_seq_one_letter_code
_entity_poly.pdbx_strand_id
1 'polypeptide(L)'
;MGYESYLSDRMLMSRDALNKKQIKIKIIEEDERSRDFSKNGDRVLIKKILLIVQNLETEEIEEKELDIEELENRMKKERLFTSSNRWVPRVDIRNNFVSGNRHTYLLSDAIALDIVSF
;
A
#
# COMPACT_ATOMS: atom_id res chain seq x y z
N MET A 1 16.67 22.12 8.50
CA MET A 1 15.92 21.22 7.60
C MET A 1 16.32 19.76 7.88
N GLY A 2 15.80 19.14 8.95
CA GLY A 2 16.35 17.83 9.34
C GLY A 2 15.61 17.00 10.39
N TYR A 3 14.41 17.38 10.83
CA TYR A 3 13.59 16.56 11.75
C TYR A 3 12.23 16.20 11.14
N GLU A 4 11.57 17.13 10.46
CA GLU A 4 10.29 16.87 9.78
C GLU A 4 10.39 15.85 8.64
N SER A 5 11.52 15.81 7.92
CA SER A 5 11.74 14.82 6.85
C SER A 5 11.85 13.39 7.41
N TYR A 6 12.57 13.22 8.53
CA TYR A 6 12.70 11.92 9.19
C TYR A 6 11.40 11.43 9.85
N LEU A 7 10.62 12.35 10.44
CA LEU A 7 9.29 12.03 10.95
C LEU A 7 8.35 11.60 9.81
N SER A 8 8.43 12.27 8.67
CA SER A 8 7.66 11.93 7.48
C SER A 8 8.03 10.55 6.94
N ASP A 9 9.33 10.19 6.93
CA ASP A 9 9.74 8.89 6.40
C ASP A 9 9.28 7.73 7.30
N ARG A 10 9.31 7.88 8.63
CA ARG A 10 8.74 6.87 9.55
C ARG A 10 7.24 6.68 9.36
N MET A 11 6.50 7.72 9.01
CA MET A 11 5.06 7.60 8.74
C MET A 11 4.76 6.82 7.45
N LEU A 12 5.69 6.77 6.50
CA LEU A 12 5.58 6.03 5.24
C LEU A 12 6.00 4.57 5.34
N MET A 13 6.49 4.15 6.51
CA MET A 13 6.99 2.81 6.74
C MET A 13 6.10 2.09 7.74
N SER A 14 5.78 0.83 7.45
CA SER A 14 5.16 -0.07 8.43
C SER A 14 6.13 -1.20 8.77
N ARG A 15 5.88 -1.86 9.90
CA ARG A 15 6.68 -3.01 10.33
C ARG A 15 5.78 -4.21 10.51
N ASP A 16 6.37 -5.37 10.32
CA ASP A 16 5.74 -6.62 10.71
C ASP A 16 5.61 -6.74 12.25
N ALA A 17 4.69 -7.59 12.71
CA ALA A 17 4.43 -7.85 14.12
C ALA A 17 5.69 -8.28 14.89
N LEU A 18 6.60 -9.01 14.24
CA LEU A 18 7.86 -9.45 14.84
C LEU A 18 8.98 -8.41 14.76
N ASN A 19 8.72 -7.22 14.18
CA ASN A 19 9.73 -6.19 13.91
C ASN A 19 10.94 -6.69 13.10
N LYS A 20 10.79 -7.76 12.31
CA LYS A 20 11.85 -8.31 11.45
C LYS A 20 11.86 -7.69 10.06
N LYS A 21 10.68 -7.30 9.55
CA LYS A 21 10.52 -6.74 8.22
C LYS A 21 9.97 -5.32 8.30
N GLN A 22 10.46 -4.48 7.41
CA GLN A 22 10.00 -3.12 7.19
C GLN A 22 9.41 -3.01 5.80
N ILE A 23 8.25 -2.38 5.69
CA ILE A 23 7.45 -2.35 4.47
C ILE A 23 7.24 -0.90 4.06
N LYS A 24 7.44 -0.62 2.78
CA LYS A 24 7.15 0.67 2.15
C LYS A 24 6.35 0.41 0.88
N ILE A 25 5.30 1.19 0.65
CA ILE A 25 4.44 1.05 -0.53
C ILE A 25 4.54 2.30 -1.37
N LYS A 26 4.89 2.13 -2.65
CA LYS A 26 4.92 3.20 -3.64
C LYS A 26 3.79 3.00 -4.65
N ILE A 27 3.09 4.06 -4.99
CA ILE A 27 2.05 4.09 -6.02
C ILE A 27 2.74 4.18 -7.39
N ILE A 28 2.39 3.28 -8.29
CA ILE A 28 2.84 3.29 -9.69
C ILE A 28 1.76 3.92 -10.56
N GLU A 29 0.52 3.44 -10.41
CA GLU A 29 -0.58 3.83 -11.27
C GLU A 29 -1.81 4.15 -10.42
N GLU A 30 -2.39 5.32 -10.66
CA GLU A 30 -3.59 5.83 -9.99
C GLU A 30 -4.63 6.28 -11.02
N ASP A 31 -5.91 6.13 -10.72
CA ASP A 31 -6.98 6.57 -11.61
C ASP A 31 -7.22 8.09 -11.44
N GLU A 32 -6.67 8.89 -12.35
CA GLU A 32 -6.79 10.35 -12.32
C GLU A 32 -8.22 10.87 -12.57
N ARG A 33 -9.10 10.04 -13.14
CA ARG A 33 -10.50 10.42 -13.45
C ARG A 33 -11.43 10.22 -12.26
N SER A 34 -11.01 9.42 -11.28
CA SER A 34 -11.76 9.10 -10.07
C SER A 34 -11.53 10.12 -8.96
N ARG A 35 -11.49 11.42 -9.30
CA ARG A 35 -11.50 12.49 -8.31
C ARG A 35 -12.90 12.57 -7.73
N ASP A 36 -13.14 11.78 -6.70
CA ASP A 36 -14.37 11.83 -5.95
C ASP A 36 -14.35 13.12 -5.11
N PHE A 37 -14.84 14.23 -5.69
CA PHE A 37 -15.08 15.50 -4.98
C PHE A 37 -16.23 15.40 -3.95
N SER A 38 -16.63 14.19 -3.57
CA SER A 38 -17.65 13.96 -2.56
C SER A 38 -17.17 14.46 -1.20
N LYS A 39 -18.12 14.77 -0.32
CA LYS A 39 -17.98 15.49 0.97
C LYS A 39 -16.96 14.90 1.98
N ASN A 40 -16.27 13.81 1.65
CA ASN A 40 -15.34 13.06 2.49
C ASN A 40 -13.85 13.26 2.15
N GLY A 41 -13.52 14.27 1.34
CA GLY A 41 -12.15 14.67 1.00
C GLY A 41 -11.59 14.00 -0.26
N ASP A 42 -10.52 14.59 -0.80
CA ASP A 42 -9.85 14.14 -2.03
C ASP A 42 -9.23 12.75 -1.84
N ARG A 43 -9.79 11.76 -2.53
CA ARG A 43 -9.36 10.36 -2.50
C ARG A 43 -9.00 9.94 -3.91
N VAL A 44 -8.00 9.08 -4.00
CA VAL A 44 -7.52 8.53 -5.26
C VAL A 44 -7.67 7.03 -5.24
N LEU A 45 -8.11 6.49 -6.38
CA LEU A 45 -8.21 5.06 -6.61
C LEU A 45 -6.87 4.52 -7.10
N ILE A 46 -6.27 3.62 -6.33
CA ILE A 46 -4.98 3.01 -6.67
C ILE A 46 -5.20 1.79 -7.58
N LYS A 47 -4.46 1.69 -8.67
CA LYS A 47 -4.46 0.54 -9.59
C LYS A 47 -3.26 -0.37 -9.36
N LYS A 48 -2.06 0.20 -9.36
CA LYS A 48 -0.80 -0.55 -9.22
C LYS A 48 0.09 0.05 -8.15
N ILE A 49 0.75 -0.82 -7.40
CA ILE A 49 1.72 -0.46 -6.37
C ILE A 49 3.01 -1.25 -6.54
N LEU A 50 4.11 -0.65 -6.08
CA LEU A 50 5.36 -1.32 -5.80
C LEU A 50 5.46 -1.54 -4.30
N LEU A 51 5.43 -2.80 -3.89
CA LEU A 51 5.69 -3.23 -2.53
C LEU A 51 7.19 -3.39 -2.36
N ILE A 52 7.76 -2.68 -1.40
CA ILE A 52 9.17 -2.79 -1.03
C ILE A 52 9.22 -3.37 0.38
N VAL A 53 9.79 -4.55 0.54
CA VAL A 53 9.98 -5.22 1.82
C VAL A 53 11.47 -5.32 2.10
N GLN A 54 11.90 -4.72 3.21
CA GLN A 54 13.26 -4.80 3.69
C GLN A 54 13.32 -5.74 4.89
N ASN A 55 14.18 -6.75 4.83
CA ASN A 55 14.54 -7.55 5.99
C ASN A 55 15.56 -6.78 6.84
N LEU A 56 15.25 -6.56 8.11
CA LEU A 56 16.12 -5.83 9.04
C LEU A 56 17.27 -6.68 9.56
N GLU A 57 17.19 -8.01 9.49
CA GLU A 57 18.25 -8.92 9.94
C GLU A 57 19.29 -9.19 8.84
N THR A 58 18.86 -9.35 7.59
CA THR A 58 19.73 -9.68 6.46
C THR A 58 20.04 -8.50 5.55
N GLU A 59 19.40 -7.35 5.76
CA GLU A 59 19.47 -6.15 4.90
C GLU A 59 19.01 -6.40 3.45
N GLU A 60 18.38 -7.54 3.17
CA GLU A 60 17.83 -7.88 1.87
C GLU A 60 16.58 -7.03 1.57
N ILE A 61 16.49 -6.56 0.33
CA ILE A 61 15.38 -5.74 -0.16
C ILE A 61 14.67 -6.53 -1.27
N GLU A 62 13.40 -6.83 -1.03
CA GLU A 62 12.51 -7.46 -1.99
C GLU A 62 11.56 -6.40 -2.56
N GLU A 63 11.54 -6.28 -3.88
CA GLU A 63 10.62 -5.40 -4.60
C GLU A 63 9.63 -6.24 -5.39
N LYS A 64 8.33 -5.95 -5.21
CA LYS A 64 7.26 -6.66 -5.89
C LYS A 64 6.23 -5.69 -6.44
N GLU A 65 6.03 -5.72 -7.75
CA GLU A 65 4.94 -5.02 -8.39
C GLU A 65 3.64 -5.80 -8.19
N LEU A 66 2.58 -5.09 -7.76
CA LEU A 66 1.26 -5.66 -7.52
C LEU A 66 0.21 -4.82 -8.25
N ASP A 67 -0.54 -5.49 -9.14
CA ASP A 67 -1.74 -4.95 -9.75
C ASP A 67 -2.94 -5.21 -8.82
N ILE A 68 -3.34 -4.19 -8.07
CA ILE A 68 -4.39 -4.30 -7.05
C ILE A 68 -5.77 -4.43 -7.70
N GLU A 69 -5.95 -3.88 -8.91
CA GLU A 69 -7.19 -4.07 -9.67
C GLU A 69 -7.35 -5.52 -10.13
N GLU A 70 -6.28 -6.13 -10.64
CA GLU A 70 -6.29 -7.55 -11.01
C GLU A 70 -6.51 -8.45 -9.79
N LEU A 71 -5.86 -8.14 -8.66
CA LEU A 71 -6.02 -8.89 -7.41
C LEU A 71 -7.46 -8.83 -6.88
N GLU A 72 -8.09 -7.66 -6.92
CA GLU A 72 -9.49 -7.49 -6.52
C GLU A 72 -10.43 -8.31 -7.42
N ASN A 73 -10.20 -8.27 -8.74
CA ASN A 73 -10.99 -9.04 -9.71
C ASN A 73 -10.82 -10.55 -9.52
N ARG A 74 -9.58 -11.00 -9.22
CA ARG A 74 -9.29 -12.40 -8.91
C ARG A 74 -9.97 -12.84 -7.62
N MET A 75 -9.92 -12.03 -6.56
CA MET A 75 -10.61 -12.30 -5.29
C MET A 75 -12.13 -12.40 -5.46
N LYS A 76 -12.73 -11.49 -6.22
CA LYS A 76 -14.17 -11.54 -6.56
C LYS A 76 -14.53 -12.83 -7.29
N LYS A 77 -13.65 -13.33 -8.17
CA LYS A 77 -13.89 -14.56 -8.93
C LYS A 77 -13.71 -15.83 -8.09
N GLU A 78 -12.67 -15.91 -7.28
CA GLU A 78 -12.34 -17.12 -6.52
C GLU A 78 -13.12 -17.22 -5.20
N ARG A 79 -13.33 -16.10 -4.51
CA ARG A 79 -13.84 -16.07 -3.12
C ARG A 79 -15.13 -15.26 -2.93
N LEU A 80 -15.65 -14.61 -3.98
CA LEU A 80 -16.90 -13.81 -3.98
C LEU A 80 -16.88 -12.56 -3.07
N PHE A 81 -15.76 -12.26 -2.42
CA PHE A 81 -15.56 -11.04 -1.63
C PHE A 81 -14.15 -10.49 -1.84
N THR A 82 -13.99 -9.18 -1.67
CA THR A 82 -12.70 -8.50 -1.56
C THR A 82 -12.72 -7.69 -0.27
N SER A 83 -11.58 -7.68 0.41
CA SER A 83 -11.41 -6.90 1.65
C SER A 83 -10.43 -5.74 1.44
N SER A 84 -9.82 -5.63 0.25
CA SER A 84 -8.94 -4.52 -0.08
C SER A 84 -9.72 -3.23 -0.26
N ASN A 85 -9.21 -2.15 0.34
CA ASN A 85 -9.71 -0.80 0.09
C ASN A 85 -8.69 -0.01 -0.74
N ARG A 86 -8.98 0.10 -2.05
CA ARG A 86 -8.13 0.82 -3.01
C ARG A 86 -8.26 2.34 -2.96
N TRP A 87 -9.26 2.87 -2.25
CA TRP A 87 -9.49 4.30 -2.12
C TRP A 87 -8.63 4.88 -1.00
N VAL A 88 -7.58 5.62 -1.37
CA VAL A 88 -6.65 6.22 -0.42
C VAL A 88 -6.80 7.74 -0.43
N PRO A 89 -6.98 8.39 0.74
CA PRO A 89 -6.98 9.85 0.84
C PRO A 89 -5.65 10.45 0.38
N ARG A 90 -5.68 11.57 -0.35
CA ARG A 90 -4.45 12.24 -0.83
C ARG A 90 -3.55 12.72 0.32
N VAL A 91 -4.13 12.99 1.50
CA VAL A 91 -3.37 13.33 2.72
C VAL A 91 -2.49 12.18 3.23
N ASP A 92 -2.89 10.93 2.96
CA ASP A 92 -2.15 9.72 3.32
C ASP A 92 -1.10 9.37 2.25
N ILE A 93 -0.93 10.20 1.21
CA ILE A 93 0.03 10.01 0.11
C ILE A 93 1.08 11.13 0.16
N ARG A 94 2.36 10.77 0.21
CA ARG A 94 3.47 11.74 0.14
C ARG A 94 4.52 11.25 -0.86
N ASN A 95 4.85 12.05 -1.87
CA ASN A 95 5.83 11.69 -2.91
C ASN A 95 5.57 10.31 -3.55
N ASN A 96 4.31 10.01 -3.84
CA ASN A 96 3.83 8.71 -4.33
C ASN A 96 4.04 7.53 -3.36
N PHE A 97 4.39 7.76 -2.10
CA PHE A 97 4.39 6.73 -1.06
C PHE A 97 3.11 6.81 -0.25
N VAL A 98 2.57 5.64 0.08
CA VAL A 98 1.41 5.51 0.95
C VAL A 98 1.86 5.53 2.41
N SER A 99 1.04 6.12 3.28
CA SER A 99 1.24 6.08 4.73
C SER A 99 1.09 4.66 5.29
N GLY A 100 1.94 4.30 6.24
CA GLY A 100 2.05 2.95 6.81
C GLY A 100 0.76 2.42 7.45
N ASN A 101 -0.11 3.33 7.94
CA ASN A 101 -1.44 2.99 8.48
C ASN A 101 -2.41 2.41 7.43
N ARG A 102 -2.14 2.60 6.13
CA ARG A 102 -2.97 2.10 5.03
C ARG A 102 -2.42 0.83 4.37
N HIS A 103 -1.20 0.40 4.70
CA HIS A 103 -0.54 -0.71 4.03
C HIS A 103 -1.35 -2.01 4.10
N THR A 104 -1.85 -2.37 5.28
CA THR A 104 -2.65 -3.59 5.46
C THR A 104 -3.94 -3.59 4.64
N TYR A 105 -4.58 -2.43 4.47
CA TYR A 105 -5.81 -2.31 3.67
C TYR A 105 -5.56 -2.50 2.17
N LEU A 106 -4.40 -2.10 1.66
CA LEU A 106 -4.01 -2.31 0.27
C LEU A 106 -3.52 -3.73 0.00
N LEU A 107 -2.87 -4.35 1.00
CA LEU A 107 -2.25 -5.66 0.87
C LEU A 107 -3.18 -6.82 1.26
N SER A 108 -4.34 -6.53 1.85
CA SER A 108 -5.34 -7.51 2.29
C SER A 108 -5.58 -8.65 1.28
N ASP A 109 -5.93 -8.31 0.04
CA ASP A 109 -6.22 -9.33 -0.98
C ASP A 109 -4.95 -10.08 -1.43
N ALA A 110 -3.80 -9.40 -1.49
CA ALA A 110 -2.53 -10.02 -1.84
C ALA A 110 -2.09 -11.04 -0.78
N ILE A 111 -2.31 -10.73 0.50
CA ILE A 111 -2.08 -11.66 1.62
C ILE A 111 -3.09 -12.81 1.55
N ALA A 112 -4.37 -12.51 1.30
CA ALA A 112 -5.41 -13.54 1.23
C ALA A 112 -5.16 -14.56 0.12
N LEU A 113 -4.57 -14.14 -1.00
CA LEU A 113 -4.19 -14.99 -2.14
C LEU A 113 -2.80 -15.65 -1.98
N ASP A 114 -2.16 -15.54 -0.81
CA ASP A 114 -0.82 -16.06 -0.51
C ASP A 114 0.28 -15.51 -1.45
N ILE A 115 0.04 -14.34 -2.05
CA ILE A 115 0.99 -13.67 -2.95
C ILE A 115 2.04 -12.92 -2.15
N VAL A 116 1.68 -12.42 -0.96
CA VAL A 116 2.59 -11.72 -0.05
C VAL A 116 2.48 -12.37 1.33
N SER A 117 3.62 -12.70 1.92
CA SER A 117 3.72 -13.18 3.30
C SER A 117 4.76 -12.37 4.05
N PHE A 118 4.43 -12.02 5.30
CA PHE A 118 5.30 -11.29 6.20
C PHE A 118 5.93 -12.23 7.22
#